data_AF-A0A839LCS0-F1
#
_entry.id   AF-A0A839LCS0-F1
#
_cell.length_a   1.000
_cell.length_b   1.000
_cell.length_c   1.000
_cell.angle_alpha   90.00
_cell.angle_beta   90.00
_cell.angle_gamma   90.00
#
_symmetry.space_group_name_H-M   'P 1'
#
loop_
_entity.id
_entity.type
_entity.pdbx_description
1 polymer ?
#
loop_
_entity_poly.entity_id
_entity_poly.type
_entity_poly.pdbx_seq_one_letter_code
_entity_poly.pdbx_strand_id
1 'polypeptide(L)'
;MNSPLLRPLGILALAAGCQALWAGEATTLTPETWRALQRQTTRPTVVLFSATYCSTCPRAVEALDRFRQAKAQPIQLITVVMDADEQALPSPSAHSRGHPGDRAFRPGPSAQALQFAVDPRWRGETPRLVLLRPGAGRRDLLGIPSTEQLDWLLDKPSH
;
A
#
# COMPACT_ATOMS: atom_id res chain seq x y z
N MET A 1 -23.54 -47.40 52.04
CA MET A 1 -24.55 -47.02 51.02
C MET A 1 -24.18 -45.66 50.47
N ASN A 2 -23.93 -45.63 49.15
CA ASN A 2 -24.07 -44.55 48.14
C ASN A 2 -23.49 -43.16 48.44
N SER A 3 -22.81 -42.42 47.56
CA SER A 3 -22.22 -42.57 46.22
C SER A 3 -21.37 -41.30 46.00
N PRO A 4 -20.31 -41.32 45.17
CA PRO A 4 -19.46 -40.15 44.91
C PRO A 4 -20.06 -39.25 43.82
N LEU A 5 -20.06 -37.93 44.02
CA LEU A 5 -20.39 -36.98 42.96
C LEU A 5 -19.14 -36.56 42.19
N LEU A 6 -19.25 -36.78 40.88
CA LEU A 6 -18.31 -36.51 39.80
C LEU A 6 -17.74 -35.08 39.85
N ARG A 7 -16.41 -35.00 39.76
CA ARG A 7 -15.70 -33.78 39.34
C ARG A 7 -15.83 -33.64 37.81
N PRO A 8 -16.22 -32.48 37.26
CA PRO A 8 -16.25 -32.30 35.82
C PRO A 8 -14.82 -32.24 35.28
N LEU A 9 -14.57 -33.04 34.25
CA LEU A 9 -13.39 -32.96 33.40
C LEU A 9 -13.30 -31.55 32.79
N GLY A 10 -12.21 -30.85 33.09
CA GLY A 10 -11.85 -29.61 32.42
C GLY A 10 -11.47 -29.91 30.98
N ILE A 11 -12.31 -29.49 30.04
CA ILE A 11 -11.98 -29.42 28.62
C ILE A 11 -11.12 -28.17 28.45
N LEU A 12 -9.79 -28.32 28.48
CA LEU A 12 -8.87 -27.29 28.00
C LEU A 12 -8.95 -27.29 26.46
N ALA A 13 -9.68 -26.31 25.93
CA ALA A 13 -9.83 -26.06 24.51
C ALA A 13 -8.46 -25.74 23.88
N LEU A 14 -8.08 -26.52 22.86
CA LEU A 14 -6.97 -26.19 21.96
C LEU A 14 -7.34 -24.92 21.17
N ALA A 15 -6.97 -23.75 21.69
CA ALA A 15 -6.82 -22.54 20.90
C ALA A 15 -5.44 -22.57 20.22
N ALA A 16 -5.21 -23.55 19.35
CA ALA A 16 -4.04 -23.57 18.47
C ALA A 16 -4.27 -22.53 17.38
N GLY A 17 -3.51 -21.44 17.45
CA GLY A 17 -3.71 -20.21 16.71
C GLY A 17 -3.86 -20.41 15.21
N CYS A 18 -4.95 -19.85 14.67
CA CYS A 18 -5.00 -19.41 13.28
C CYS A 18 -4.22 -18.10 13.18
N GLN A 19 -2.89 -18.16 13.37
CA GLN A 19 -1.99 -17.02 13.28
C GLN A 19 -0.95 -17.38 12.22
N ALA A 20 -0.78 -16.49 11.25
CA ALA A 20 0.20 -16.52 10.17
C ALA A 20 -0.14 -17.37 8.93
N LEU A 21 -1.11 -16.90 8.15
CA LEU A 21 -1.12 -17.09 6.68
C LEU A 21 -0.94 -15.75 5.95
N TRP A 22 -0.12 -14.82 6.46
CA TRP A 22 0.20 -13.54 5.78
C TRP A 22 1.69 -13.42 5.43
N ALA A 23 2.34 -14.53 5.09
CA ALA A 23 3.72 -14.55 4.60
C ALA A 23 3.80 -14.89 3.10
N GLY A 24 2.80 -14.50 2.32
CA GLY A 24 2.98 -14.35 0.88
C GLY A 24 3.51 -12.94 0.64
N GLU A 25 4.61 -12.79 -0.11
CA GLU A 25 4.92 -11.54 -0.80
C GLU A 25 3.68 -11.20 -1.62
N ALA A 26 2.80 -10.36 -1.08
CA ALA A 26 1.61 -9.96 -1.78
C ALA A 26 2.11 -9.18 -2.99
N THR A 27 2.02 -9.81 -4.16
CA THR A 27 2.32 -9.19 -5.45
C THR A 27 1.15 -8.34 -5.92
N THR A 28 0.02 -8.43 -5.21
CA THR A 28 -1.24 -7.76 -5.54
C THR A 28 -1.68 -6.80 -4.45
N LEU A 29 -2.34 -5.71 -4.87
CA LEU A 29 -3.07 -4.82 -3.98
C LEU A 29 -4.57 -5.04 -4.19
N THR A 30 -5.28 -5.45 -3.14
CA THR A 30 -6.74 -5.63 -3.12
C THR A 30 -7.37 -4.53 -2.27
N PRO A 31 -8.70 -4.34 -2.31
CA PRO A 31 -9.39 -3.43 -1.39
C PRO A 31 -9.05 -3.69 0.09
N GLU A 32 -8.91 -4.95 0.48
CA GLU A 32 -8.61 -5.38 1.86
C GLU A 32 -7.19 -4.97 2.24
N THR A 33 -6.20 -5.30 1.41
CA THR A 33 -4.80 -4.97 1.68
C THR A 33 -4.53 -3.48 1.53
N TRP A 34 -5.27 -2.77 0.67
CA TRP A 34 -5.31 -1.31 0.61
C TRP A 34 -5.78 -0.67 1.93
N ARG A 35 -6.88 -1.17 2.50
CA ARG A 35 -7.38 -0.71 3.82
C ARG A 35 -6.39 -1.02 4.93
N ALA A 36 -5.75 -2.19 4.90
CA ALA A 36 -4.73 -2.56 5.88
C ALA A 36 -3.49 -1.66 5.79
N LEU A 37 -2.98 -1.39 4.57
CA LEU A 37 -1.83 -0.52 4.31
C LEU A 37 -2.01 0.86 4.94
N GLN A 38 -3.17 1.49 4.73
CA GLN A 38 -3.46 2.81 5.30
C GLN A 38 -3.40 2.81 6.84
N ARG A 39 -3.88 1.75 7.51
CA ARG A 39 -3.83 1.64 8.98
C ARG A 39 -2.44 1.31 9.52
N GLN A 40 -1.65 0.58 8.74
CA GLN A 40 -0.34 0.07 9.15
C GLN A 40 0.83 0.95 8.70
N THR A 41 0.56 2.09 8.07
CA THR A 41 1.61 3.01 7.61
C THR A 41 2.30 3.64 8.82
N THR A 42 3.57 3.27 9.04
CA THR A 42 4.41 3.75 10.16
C THR A 42 5.47 4.77 9.76
N ARG A 43 5.65 5.00 8.45
CA ARG A 43 6.55 6.01 7.88
C ARG A 43 5.90 6.72 6.70
N PRO A 44 6.32 7.94 6.33
CA PRO A 44 5.79 8.62 5.15
C PRO A 44 5.86 7.72 3.92
N THR A 45 4.70 7.47 3.32
CA THR A 45 4.54 6.50 2.23
C THR A 45 3.79 7.15 1.08
N VAL A 46 4.24 6.89 -0.15
CA VAL A 46 3.54 7.27 -1.37
C VAL A 46 3.08 6.01 -2.07
N VAL A 47 1.79 5.91 -2.33
CA VAL A 47 1.22 4.87 -3.19
C VAL A 47 0.93 5.49 -4.55
N LEU A 48 1.74 5.14 -5.55
CA LEU A 48 1.60 5.58 -6.93
C LEU A 48 0.83 4.54 -7.74
N PHE A 49 -0.37 4.90 -8.18
CA PHE A 49 -1.13 4.13 -9.15
C PHE A 49 -0.75 4.59 -10.56
N SER A 50 -0.20 3.67 -11.35
CA SER A 50 0.31 3.85 -12.70
C SER A 50 -0.40 2.91 -13.68
N ALA A 51 -0.15 3.07 -14.97
CA ALA A 51 -0.53 2.12 -16.02
C ALA A 51 0.58 2.06 -17.09
N THR A 52 0.75 0.93 -17.78
CA THR A 52 1.79 0.75 -18.81
C THR A 52 1.60 1.68 -20.01
N TYR A 53 0.36 2.04 -20.33
CA TYR A 53 0.03 2.98 -21.40
C TYR A 53 0.16 4.46 -20.99
N CYS A 54 0.48 4.76 -19.72
CA CYS A 54 0.51 6.12 -19.19
C CYS A 54 1.86 6.82 -19.48
N SER A 55 1.89 7.71 -20.48
CA SER A 55 3.11 8.43 -20.89
C SER A 55 3.69 9.37 -19.82
N THR A 56 2.87 9.86 -18.88
CA THR A 56 3.32 10.79 -17.83
C THR A 56 3.68 10.10 -16.51
N CYS A 57 3.37 8.82 -16.35
CA CYS A 57 3.63 8.09 -15.11
C CYS A 57 5.14 7.98 -14.77
N PRO A 58 6.04 7.74 -15.74
CA PRO A 58 7.48 7.76 -15.46
C PRO A 58 7.98 9.10 -14.90
N ARG A 59 7.42 10.22 -15.34
CA ARG A 59 7.79 11.55 -14.81
C ARG A 59 7.33 11.76 -13.37
N ALA A 60 6.24 11.12 -12.95
CA ALA A 60 5.81 11.13 -11.56
C ALA A 60 6.77 10.32 -10.67
N VAL A 61 7.22 9.16 -11.15
CA VAL A 61 8.26 8.35 -10.50
C VAL A 61 9.56 9.16 -10.34
N GLU A 62 10.03 9.80 -11.42
CA GLU A 62 11.21 10.66 -11.38
C GLU A 62 11.09 11.84 -10.41
N ALA A 63 9.90 12.45 -10.31
CA ALA A 63 9.65 13.51 -9.34
C ALA A 63 9.79 13.01 -7.89
N LEU A 64 9.27 11.82 -7.59
CA LEU A 64 9.39 11.19 -6.28
C LEU A 64 10.84 10.87 -5.92
N ASP A 65 11.64 10.38 -6.87
CA ASP A 65 13.04 10.10 -6.62
C ASP A 65 13.90 11.34 -6.48
N ARG A 66 13.63 12.39 -7.27
CA ARG A 66 14.28 13.69 -7.07
C ARG A 66 13.97 14.25 -5.68
N PHE A 67 12.72 14.13 -5.24
CA PHE A 67 12.32 14.54 -3.89
C PHE A 67 13.07 13.75 -2.81
N ARG A 68 13.15 12.42 -2.92
CA ARG A 68 13.90 11.55 -2.01
C ARG A 68 15.37 11.95 -1.90
N GLN A 69 16.02 12.16 -3.04
CA GLN A 69 17.42 12.57 -3.12
C GLN A 69 17.63 13.94 -2.48
N ALA A 70 16.76 14.91 -2.79
CA ALA A 70 16.87 16.28 -2.29
C ALA A 70 16.65 16.39 -0.76
N LYS A 71 15.75 15.57 -0.20
CA LYS A 71 15.41 15.64 1.23
C LYS A 71 16.26 14.71 2.10
N ALA A 72 17.01 13.78 1.50
CA ALA A 72 17.76 12.75 2.20
C ALA A 72 16.93 11.99 3.26
N GLN A 73 15.61 11.86 3.03
CA GLN A 73 14.69 11.16 3.92
C GLN A 73 14.09 9.93 3.23
N PRO A 74 13.97 8.80 3.94
CA PRO A 74 13.40 7.58 3.38
C PRO A 74 11.87 7.68 3.40
N ILE A 75 11.27 8.22 2.33
CA ILE A 75 9.86 7.94 2.01
C ILE A 75 9.77 6.56 1.38
N GLN A 76 8.74 5.80 1.75
CA GLN A 76 8.45 4.50 1.11
C GLN A 76 7.65 4.73 -0.17
N LEU A 77 8.12 4.20 -1.30
CA LEU A 77 7.35 4.18 -2.54
C LEU A 77 6.70 2.80 -2.73
N ILE A 78 5.39 2.80 -2.90
CA ILE A 78 4.61 1.64 -3.34
C ILE A 78 4.05 1.98 -4.72
N THR A 79 4.42 1.23 -5.73
CA THR A 79 3.86 1.38 -7.08
C THR A 79 2.82 0.29 -7.33
N VAL A 80 1.68 0.67 -7.90
CA VAL A 80 0.66 -0.26 -8.40
C VAL A 80 0.46 0.00 -9.88
N VAL A 81 0.80 -0.98 -10.72
CA VAL A 81 0.58 -0.89 -12.17
C VAL A 81 -0.78 -1.51 -12.48
N MET A 82 -1.78 -0.67 -12.76
CA MET A 82 -3.21 -1.01 -12.78
C MET A 82 -3.63 -1.92 -13.94
N ASP A 83 -2.79 -2.07 -14.94
CA ASP A 83 -2.99 -2.90 -16.13
C ASP A 83 -1.93 -4.01 -16.26
N ALA A 84 -1.13 -4.24 -15.21
CA ALA A 84 -0.18 -5.35 -15.18
C ALA A 84 -0.91 -6.70 -15.11
N ASP A 85 -0.43 -7.66 -15.91
CA ASP A 85 -0.91 -9.03 -15.92
C ASP A 85 -0.28 -9.89 -14.80
N GLU A 86 -0.68 -11.17 -14.71
CA GLU A 86 -0.18 -12.07 -13.67
C GLU A 86 1.28 -12.52 -13.87
N GLN A 87 1.78 -12.48 -15.11
CA GLN A 87 3.13 -12.92 -15.45
C GLN A 87 4.17 -11.78 -15.37
N ALA A 88 3.72 -10.53 -15.42
CA ALA A 88 4.53 -9.32 -15.33
C ALA A 88 4.32 -8.67 -13.96
N LEU A 89 5.00 -9.20 -12.95
CA LEU A 89 5.34 -8.35 -11.82
C LEU A 89 6.11 -7.13 -12.34
N PRO A 90 5.84 -5.90 -11.86
CA PRO A 90 6.64 -4.76 -12.24
C PRO A 90 8.02 -4.90 -11.60
N SER A 91 8.92 -5.64 -12.25
CA SER A 91 10.36 -5.47 -12.16
C SER A 91 10.66 -3.96 -12.26
N PRO A 92 11.78 -3.45 -11.69
CA PRO A 92 12.13 -2.05 -11.88
C PRO A 92 11.96 -1.63 -13.35
N SER A 93 11.05 -0.68 -13.58
CA SER A 93 10.58 -0.25 -14.89
C SER A 93 10.48 1.28 -14.91
N ALA A 94 10.15 1.87 -16.07
CA ALA A 94 9.84 3.29 -16.10
C ALA A 94 8.68 3.68 -15.16
N HIS A 95 7.82 2.73 -14.78
CA HIS A 95 6.68 2.95 -13.90
C HIS A 95 6.96 2.62 -12.43
N SER A 96 8.05 1.93 -12.12
CA SER A 96 8.43 1.50 -10.76
C SER A 96 9.95 1.57 -10.58
N ARG A 97 10.44 2.28 -9.56
CA ARG A 97 11.89 2.29 -9.26
C ARG A 97 12.22 1.23 -8.22
N GLY A 98 13.43 0.71 -8.33
CA GLY A 98 13.93 -0.40 -7.49
C GLY A 98 14.77 0.07 -6.31
N HIS A 99 14.46 1.22 -5.68
CA HIS A 99 15.23 1.61 -4.51
C HIS A 99 14.97 0.62 -3.36
N PRO A 100 15.97 0.37 -2.48
CA PRO A 100 15.80 -0.51 -1.34
C PRO A 100 14.59 -0.10 -0.48
N GLY A 101 13.64 -1.02 -0.32
CA GLY A 101 12.41 -0.80 0.44
C GLY A 101 11.21 -0.29 -0.36
N ASP A 102 11.39 0.02 -1.64
CA ASP A 102 10.28 0.24 -2.57
C ASP A 102 9.58 -1.09 -2.85
N ARG A 103 8.28 -1.04 -3.12
CA ARG A 103 7.49 -2.24 -3.47
C ARG A 103 6.66 -1.97 -4.72
N ALA A 104 6.51 -2.99 -5.55
CA ALA A 104 5.69 -2.95 -6.74
C ALA A 104 4.60 -4.03 -6.64
N PHE A 105 3.39 -3.66 -7.03
CA PHE A 105 2.21 -4.50 -7.01
C PHE A 105 1.47 -4.38 -8.35
N ARG A 106 0.67 -5.40 -8.66
CA ARG A 106 -0.43 -5.33 -9.62
C ARG A 106 -1.76 -5.20 -8.86
N PRO A 107 -2.88 -4.83 -9.49
CA PRO A 107 -4.17 -4.95 -8.82
C PRO A 107 -4.47 -6.43 -8.53
N GLY A 108 -5.27 -6.67 -7.49
CA GLY A 108 -5.91 -7.97 -7.28
C GLY A 108 -6.90 -8.33 -8.40
N PRO A 109 -7.75 -9.35 -8.20
CA PRO A 109 -8.63 -9.88 -9.25
C PRO A 109 -9.55 -8.86 -9.92
N SER A 110 -9.84 -7.73 -9.27
CA SER A 110 -10.59 -6.62 -9.86
C SER A 110 -9.87 -5.29 -9.63
N ALA A 111 -9.34 -4.74 -10.72
CA ALA A 111 -8.77 -3.39 -10.73
C ALA A 111 -9.82 -2.33 -10.38
N GLN A 112 -11.07 -2.50 -10.83
CA GLN A 112 -12.17 -1.56 -10.54
C GLN A 112 -12.56 -1.57 -9.06
N ALA A 113 -12.56 -2.74 -8.41
CA ALA A 113 -12.81 -2.83 -6.97
C ALA A 113 -11.72 -2.10 -6.18
N LEU A 114 -10.45 -2.25 -6.58
CA LEU A 114 -9.35 -1.50 -6.00
C LEU A 114 -9.52 0.00 -6.23
N GLN A 115 -9.86 0.44 -7.45
CA GLN A 115 -10.09 1.85 -7.76
C GLN A 115 -11.17 2.45 -6.87
N PHE A 116 -12.32 1.78 -6.77
CA PHE A 116 -13.43 2.21 -5.92
C PHE A 116 -13.04 2.28 -4.43
N ALA A 117 -12.23 1.33 -3.96
CA ALA A 117 -11.73 1.33 -2.58
C ALA A 117 -10.73 2.46 -2.29
N VAL A 118 -10.01 2.94 -3.32
CA VAL A 118 -9.09 4.09 -3.22
C VAL A 118 -9.88 5.39 -3.21
N ASP A 119 -10.72 5.60 -4.23
CA ASP A 119 -11.62 6.75 -4.37
C ASP A 119 -12.83 6.32 -5.24
N PRO A 120 -14.07 6.33 -4.70
CA PRO A 120 -15.28 5.99 -5.45
C PRO A 120 -15.52 6.84 -6.72
N ARG A 121 -14.86 8.00 -6.82
CA ARG A 121 -14.95 8.89 -7.99
C ARG A 121 -13.87 8.63 -9.02
N TRP A 122 -12.89 7.78 -8.73
CA TRP A 122 -11.78 7.47 -9.64
C TRP A 122 -12.29 6.72 -10.87
N ARG A 123 -12.03 7.27 -12.07
CA ARG A 123 -12.38 6.65 -13.36
C ARG A 123 -11.21 6.03 -14.12
N GLY A 124 -10.13 5.68 -13.41
CA GLY A 124 -8.92 5.11 -14.00
C GLY A 124 -7.84 6.12 -14.38
N GLU A 125 -7.96 7.42 -14.03
CA GLU A 125 -6.92 8.40 -14.36
C GLU A 125 -5.59 8.05 -13.66
N THR A 126 -4.48 8.15 -14.38
CA THR A 126 -3.12 7.93 -13.89
C THR A 126 -2.19 9.03 -14.44
N PRO A 127 -1.08 9.37 -13.76
CA PRO A 127 -0.67 8.87 -12.44
C PRO A 127 -1.55 9.43 -11.32
N ARG A 128 -1.97 8.56 -10.41
CA ARG A 128 -2.69 8.96 -9.18
C ARG A 128 -1.82 8.60 -7.99
N LEU A 129 -1.64 9.53 -7.06
CA LEU A 129 -0.81 9.34 -5.89
C LEU A 129 -1.67 9.43 -4.64
N VAL A 130 -1.42 8.54 -3.71
CA VAL A 130 -1.96 8.63 -2.36
C VAL A 130 -0.79 8.78 -1.39
N LEU A 131 -0.70 9.95 -0.79
CA LEU A 131 0.26 10.29 0.24
C LEU A 131 -0.28 9.85 1.59
N LEU A 132 0.44 9.00 2.29
CA LEU A 132 0.11 8.51 3.62
C LEU A 132 1.16 9.02 4.60
N ARG A 133 0.72 9.82 5.58
CA ARG A 133 1.57 10.23 6.70
C ARG A 133 1.05 9.63 8.01
N PRO A 134 1.89 8.91 8.77
CA PRO A 134 1.56 8.48 10.12
C PRO A 134 1.08 9.67 10.98
N GLY A 135 -0.08 9.53 11.63
CA GLY A 135 -0.64 10.56 12.52
C GLY A 135 -1.29 11.77 11.85
N ALA A 136 -1.08 12.02 10.55
CA ALA A 136 -1.70 13.15 9.84
C ALA A 136 -2.71 12.74 8.74
N GLY A 137 -2.86 11.43 8.50
CA GLY A 137 -3.85 10.88 7.58
C GLY A 137 -3.34 10.78 6.14
N ARG A 138 -4.19 11.15 5.18
CA ARG A 138 -4.03 10.87 3.76
C ARG A 138 -4.26 12.12 2.90
N ARG A 139 -3.50 12.28 1.82
CA ARG A 139 -3.79 13.21 0.73
C ARG A 139 -3.74 12.51 -0.62
N ASP A 140 -4.68 12.84 -1.50
CA ASP A 140 -4.75 12.29 -2.84
C ASP A 140 -4.30 13.36 -3.85
N LEU A 141 -3.46 12.97 -4.81
CA LEU A 141 -2.97 13.82 -5.89
C LEU A 141 -3.22 13.15 -7.24
N LEU A 142 -3.37 13.97 -8.28
CA LEU A 142 -3.47 13.53 -9.67
C LEU A 142 -2.38 14.22 -10.49
N GLY A 143 -1.68 13.46 -11.34
CA GLY A 143 -0.60 13.98 -12.18
C GLY A 143 0.78 13.90 -11.55
N ILE A 144 1.73 14.64 -12.11
CA ILE A 144 3.11 14.70 -11.60
C ILE A 144 3.12 15.56 -10.34
N PRO A 145 3.57 15.04 -9.18
CA PRO A 145 3.59 15.82 -7.96
C PRO A 145 4.66 16.92 -8.00
N SER A 146 4.34 18.09 -7.48
CA SER A 146 5.32 19.14 -7.18
C SER A 146 6.04 18.86 -5.86
N THR A 147 7.21 19.48 -5.66
CA THR A 147 7.96 19.39 -4.40
C THR A 147 7.13 19.87 -3.21
N GLU A 148 6.39 20.97 -3.35
CA GLU A 148 5.55 21.52 -2.27
C GLU A 148 4.45 20.54 -1.84
N GLN A 149 3.81 19.85 -2.80
CA GLN A 149 2.82 18.82 -2.47
C GLN A 149 3.44 17.63 -1.73
N LEU A 150 4.68 17.28 -2.06
CA LEU A 150 5.42 16.21 -1.41
C LEU A 150 6.01 16.62 -0.06
N ASP A 151 6.36 17.90 0.12
CA ASP A 151 6.88 18.44 1.38
C ASP A 151 5.95 18.16 2.54
N TRP A 152 4.63 18.14 2.26
CA TRP A 152 3.62 17.70 3.21
C TRP A 152 4.13 16.46 3.92
N LEU A 153 4.53 15.37 3.22
CA LEU A 153 4.97 14.08 3.79
C LEU A 153 5.92 14.20 4.99
N LEU A 154 6.75 15.24 5.04
CA LEU A 154 7.83 15.40 6.00
C LEU A 154 7.52 16.47 7.08
N ASP A 155 6.39 17.17 6.97
CA ASP A 155 5.96 18.14 7.98
C ASP A 155 5.78 17.48 9.35
N LYS A 156 6.15 18.20 10.41
CA LYS A 156 5.95 17.75 11.79
C LYS A 156 4.45 17.59 12.07
N PRO A 157 4.02 16.53 12.79
CA PRO A 157 2.64 16.42 13.25
C PRO A 157 2.28 17.64 14.11
N SER A 158 1.12 18.25 13.85
CA SER A 158 0.54 19.22 14.77
C SER A 158 0.00 18.45 15.98
N HIS A 159 0.60 18.66 17.14
CA HIS A 159 0.17 18.09 18.42
C HIS A 159 -1.18 18.66 18.88
#